data_AF-A0A523BCG1-F1
#
_entry.id   AF-A0A523BCG1-F1
#
_cell.length_a   1.000
_cell.length_b   1.000
_cell.length_c   1.000
_cell.angle_alpha   90.00
_cell.angle_beta   90.00
_cell.angle_gamma   90.00
#
_symmetry.space_group_name_H-M   'P 1'
#
loop_
_entity.id
_entity.type
_entity.pdbx_description
1 polymer ?
#
loop_
_entity_poly.entity_id
_entity_poly.type
_entity_poly.pdbx_seq_one_letter_code
_entity_poly.pdbx_strand_id
1 'polypeptide(L)'
;MICGPTGDIVAEQPMDREGIITADIDLSSIIEQKEIHDIIGYYNRFDIFHLEVDFTPNIPLWYKTAKDSGKLSETSDFEKVNLGARKVEGRYFRKEVKQS
;
A
#
# COMPACT_ATOMS: atom_id res chain seq x y z
N MET A 1 17.38 11.82 -10.21
CA MET A 1 17.83 12.56 -9.02
C MET A 1 17.53 11.73 -7.79
N ILE A 2 18.49 11.60 -6.88
CA ILE A 2 18.34 11.02 -5.55
C ILE A 2 18.57 12.17 -4.58
N CYS A 3 17.65 12.38 -3.64
CA CYS A 3 17.73 13.44 -2.65
C CYS A 3 17.88 12.85 -1.24
N GLY A 4 18.63 13.55 -0.40
CA GLY A 4 18.78 13.27 1.01
C GLY A 4 17.56 13.74 1.82
N PRO A 5 17.44 13.33 3.09
CA PRO A 5 16.32 13.69 3.95
C PRO A 5 16.25 15.18 4.30
N THR A 6 17.34 15.92 4.10
CA THR A 6 17.45 17.38 4.22
C THR A 6 17.03 18.14 2.95
N GLY A 7 16.80 17.43 1.84
CA GLY A 7 16.51 18.01 0.52
C GLY A 7 17.74 18.19 -0.38
N ASP A 8 18.94 17.88 0.11
CA ASP A 8 20.16 17.97 -0.70
C ASP A 8 20.18 16.92 -1.82
N ILE A 9 20.79 17.26 -2.95
CA ILE A 9 20.93 16.34 -4.09
C ILE A 9 22.13 15.41 -3.85
N VAL A 10 21.86 14.12 -3.72
CA VAL A 10 22.88 13.06 -3.49
C VAL A 10 23.42 12.52 -4.81
N ALA A 11 22.54 12.39 -5.81
CA ALA A 11 22.94 11.99 -7.15
C ALA A 11 22.00 12.62 -8.18
N GLU A 12 22.55 13.14 -9.26
CA GLU A 12 21.79 13.66 -10.39
C GLU A 12 22.33 13.08 -11.68
N GLN A 13 21.42 12.75 -12.59
CA GLN A 13 21.82 12.26 -13.89
C GLN A 13 22.02 13.46 -14.83
N PRO A 14 23.15 13.53 -15.55
CA PRO A 14 23.35 14.56 -16.55
C PRO A 14 22.26 14.52 -17.62
N MET A 15 21.70 15.68 -17.97
CA MET A 15 20.65 15.81 -19.00
C MET A 15 21.09 15.28 -20.38
N ASP A 16 22.39 15.35 -20.65
CA ASP A 16 22.95 15.14 -21.98
C ASP A 16 23.38 13.69 -22.24
N ARG A 17 23.28 12.81 -21.22
CA ARG A 17 23.82 11.44 -21.28
C ARG A 17 22.95 10.42 -20.55
N GLU A 18 22.72 9.30 -21.22
CA GLU A 18 22.10 8.12 -20.59
C GLU A 18 23.10 7.42 -19.65
N GLY A 19 22.59 6.89 -18.55
CA GLY A 19 23.37 6.20 -17.53
C GLY A 19 22.49 5.73 -16.37
N ILE A 20 23.08 4.94 -15.46
CA ILE A 20 22.43 4.52 -14.21
C ILE A 20 23.07 5.32 -13.08
N ILE A 21 22.24 5.94 -12.23
CA ILE A 21 22.68 6.60 -11.00
C ILE A 21 22.40 5.70 -9.79
N THR A 22 23.39 5.56 -8.91
CA THR A 22 23.29 4.79 -7.67
C THR A 22 23.80 5.65 -6.51
N ALA A 23 23.19 5.52 -5.35
CA ALA A 23 23.64 6.20 -4.14
C ALA A 23 23.45 5.27 -2.92
N ASP A 24 24.38 5.36 -1.98
CA ASP A 24 24.26 4.72 -0.68
C ASP A 24 23.41 5.60 0.23
N ILE A 25 22.43 4.99 0.89
CA ILE A 25 21.51 5.68 1.79
C ILE A 25 21.75 5.18 3.20
N ASP A 26 22.12 6.10 4.09
CA ASP A 26 22.19 5.82 5.52
C ASP A 26 20.85 6.13 6.19
N LEU A 27 20.17 5.11 6.69
CA LEU A 27 18.90 5.23 7.40
C LEU A 27 19.04 5.92 8.77
N SER A 28 20.24 5.93 9.36
CA SER A 28 20.47 6.59 10.64
C SER A 28 20.22 8.09 10.55
N SER A 29 20.50 8.69 9.39
CA SER A 29 20.28 10.12 9.09
C SER A 29 18.81 10.57 9.16
N ILE A 30 17.85 9.63 9.08
CA ILE A 30 16.42 9.94 9.11
C ILE A 30 15.93 10.21 10.54
N ILE A 31 16.64 9.70 11.56
CA ILE A 31 16.19 9.79 12.96
C ILE A 31 16.09 11.25 13.39
N GLU A 32 17.15 12.04 13.18
CA GLU A 32 17.17 13.46 13.53
C GLU A 32 16.13 14.26 12.76
N GLN A 33 15.98 14.00 11.47
CA GLN A 33 15.02 14.70 10.62
C GLN A 33 13.56 14.39 11.00
N LYS A 34 13.30 13.16 11.47
CA LYS A 34 11.98 12.77 11.96
C LYS A 34 11.63 13.43 13.29
N GLU A 35 12.60 13.59 14.18
CA GLU A 35 12.43 14.33 15.45
C GLU A 35 12.12 15.81 15.17
N ILE A 36 12.83 16.44 14.23
CA ILE A 36 12.63 17.86 13.89
C ILE A 36 11.26 18.12 13.25
N HIS A 37 10.87 17.31 12.25
CA HIS A 37 9.61 17.51 11.54
C HIS A 37 8.37 17.00 12.30
N ASP A 38 8.56 16.18 13.34
CA ASP A 38 7.55 15.59 14.22
C ASP A 38 6.16 15.34 13.55
N ILE A 39 6.19 14.67 12.40
CA ILE A 39 5.02 14.46 11.53
C ILE A 39 3.96 13.59 12.21
N ILE A 40 4.32 12.83 13.25
CA ILE A 40 3.42 11.90 13.95
C ILE A 40 3.03 12.42 15.34
N GLY A 41 3.77 13.39 15.90
CA GLY A 41 3.56 13.94 17.24
C GLY A 41 2.91 15.32 17.26
N TYR A 42 3.58 16.27 17.92
CA TYR A 42 3.05 17.54 18.41
C TYR A 42 2.75 18.56 17.31
N TYR A 43 3.28 18.37 16.09
CA TYR A 43 2.97 19.25 14.98
C TYR A 43 1.55 19.02 14.43
N ASN A 44 0.98 17.83 14.66
CA ASN A 44 -0.40 17.55 14.28
C ASN A 44 -1.40 18.22 15.23
N ARG A 45 -1.97 19.33 14.77
CA ARG A 45 -3.09 20.02 15.42
C ARG A 45 -4.42 19.31 15.09
N PHE A 46 -4.66 18.18 15.75
CA PHE A 46 -5.89 17.39 15.59
C PHE A 46 -7.17 18.15 15.97
N ASP A 47 -7.05 19.26 16.70
CA ASP A 47 -8.15 20.18 17.01
C ASP A 47 -8.49 21.15 15.86
N ILE A 48 -7.62 21.29 14.87
CA ILE A 48 -7.82 22.15 13.70
C ILE A 48 -8.15 21.31 12.46
N PHE A 49 -7.37 20.25 12.22
CA PHE A 49 -7.46 19.46 10.99
C PHE A 49 -7.89 18.02 11.28
N HIS A 50 -8.83 17.53 10.47
CA HIS A 50 -9.28 16.15 10.48
C HIS A 50 -9.14 15.56 9.08
N LEU A 51 -8.44 14.42 8.98
CA LEU A 51 -8.29 13.66 7.74
C LEU A 51 -8.86 12.26 7.95
N GLU A 52 -9.84 11.89 7.13
CA GLU A 52 -10.37 10.54 7.04
C GLU A 52 -9.92 9.90 5.73
N VAL A 53 -9.52 8.63 5.79
CA VAL A 53 -9.09 7.86 4.62
C VAL A 53 -10.04 6.68 4.43
N ASP A 54 -10.73 6.64 3.30
CA ASP A 54 -11.46 5.46 2.88
C ASP A 54 -10.49 4.45 2.24
N PHE A 55 -10.26 3.34 2.93
CA PHE A 55 -9.43 2.24 2.44
C PHE A 55 -10.20 1.25 1.56
N THR A 56 -11.49 1.51 1.30
CA THR A 56 -12.31 0.65 0.44
C THR A 56 -11.70 0.61 -0.97
N PRO A 57 -11.40 -0.59 -1.51
CA PRO A 57 -10.90 -0.71 -2.87
C PRO A 57 -11.89 -0.11 -3.86
N ASN A 58 -11.43 0.88 -4.62
CA ASN A 58 -12.22 1.44 -5.72
C ASN A 58 -12.20 0.47 -6.91
N ILE A 59 -13.09 -0.51 -6.87
CA ILE A 59 -13.22 -1.49 -7.95
C ILE A 59 -13.95 -0.86 -9.16
N PRO A 60 -13.44 -1.00 -10.38
CA PRO A 60 -13.96 -0.31 -11.57
C PRO A 60 -15.29 -0.87 -12.08
N LEU A 61 -15.74 -2.01 -11.55
CA LEU A 61 -16.98 -2.68 -11.95
C LEU A 61 -17.77 -3.09 -10.72
N TRP A 62 -18.99 -2.58 -10.60
CA TRP A 62 -19.94 -2.97 -9.56
C TRP A 62 -21.07 -3.78 -10.21
N TYR A 63 -21.31 -5.00 -9.76
CA TYR A 63 -22.47 -5.79 -10.19
C TYR A 63 -23.48 -5.87 -9.04
N LYS A 64 -24.72 -5.45 -9.30
CA LYS A 64 -25.86 -5.75 -8.44
C LYS A 64 -26.48 -7.06 -8.92
N THR A 65 -26.42 -8.09 -8.10
CA THR A 65 -27.22 -9.29 -8.36
C THR A 65 -28.68 -8.97 -8.06
N ALA A 66 -29.53 -9.04 -9.06
CA ALA A 66 -30.98 -8.87 -8.91
C ALA A 66 -31.59 -10.12 -8.27
N LYS A 67 -31.42 -10.31 -6.95
CA LYS A 67 -32.22 -11.25 -6.15
C LYS A 67 -31.98 -11.01 -4.65
N ASP A 68 -32.52 -9.89 -4.17
CA ASP A 68 -32.84 -9.76 -2.74
C ASP A 68 -34.20 -9.08 -2.60
N SER A 69 -35.19 -9.64 -3.29
CA SER A 69 -36.59 -9.55 -2.86
C SER A 69 -36.83 -10.77 -1.97
N GLY A 70 -36.95 -10.54 -0.68
CA GLY A 70 -36.82 -11.56 0.36
C GLY A 70 -37.62 -12.85 0.15
N LYS A 71 -36.94 -13.97 0.41
CA LYS A 71 -37.36 -15.10 1.27
C LYS A 71 -36.25 -16.14 1.27
N LEU A 72 -35.78 -16.51 2.46
CA LEU A 72 -34.86 -17.62 2.65
C LEU A 72 -35.51 -18.92 2.14
N SER A 73 -34.82 -19.64 1.27
CA SER A 73 -35.00 -21.08 1.11
C SER A 73 -33.63 -21.73 0.96
N GLU A 74 -33.21 -22.39 2.03
CA GLU A 74 -32.15 -23.39 1.99
C GLU A 74 -32.53 -24.44 0.95
N THR A 75 -31.66 -24.68 -0.04
CA THR A 75 -30.78 -25.86 -0.09
C THR A 75 -30.13 -25.97 -1.48
N SER A 76 -28.83 -26.21 -1.42
CA SER A 76 -28.05 -27.13 -2.27
C SER A 76 -27.90 -26.85 -3.77
N ASP A 77 -26.62 -26.71 -4.14
CA ASP A 77 -26.01 -27.21 -5.38
C ASP A 77 -25.67 -26.18 -6.47
N PHE A 78 -24.60 -25.43 -6.22
CA PHE A 78 -23.59 -25.22 -7.26
C PHE A 78 -22.19 -25.27 -6.63
N GLU A 79 -21.85 -26.46 -6.16
CA GLU A 79 -20.46 -26.83 -5.92
C GLU A 79 -19.70 -26.80 -7.26
N LYS A 80 -18.48 -26.25 -7.24
CA LYS A 80 -17.35 -26.48 -8.18
C LYS A 80 -17.23 -25.54 -9.38
N VAL A 81 -16.77 -24.31 -9.12
CA VAL A 81 -15.63 -23.78 -9.90
C VAL A 81 -14.46 -23.60 -8.95
N ASN A 82 -13.54 -24.54 -9.04
CA ASN A 82 -12.39 -24.71 -8.18
C ASN A 82 -11.31 -23.67 -8.55
N LEU A 83 -11.24 -22.56 -7.81
CA LEU A 83 -10.07 -21.68 -7.78
C LEU A 83 -9.45 -21.71 -6.37
N GLY A 84 -9.00 -22.91 -5.98
CA GLY A 84 -7.77 -23.18 -5.22
C GLY A 84 -7.35 -22.30 -4.03
N ALA A 85 -8.26 -21.65 -3.31
CA ALA A 85 -7.94 -20.92 -2.10
C ALA A 85 -8.07 -21.84 -0.87
N ARG A 86 -6.97 -22.52 -0.51
CA ARG A 86 -6.86 -23.16 0.81
C ARG A 86 -6.99 -22.08 1.89
N LYS A 87 -8.07 -22.13 2.65
CA LYS A 87 -8.22 -21.39 3.91
C LYS A 87 -7.23 -21.99 4.91
N VAL A 88 -6.13 -21.29 5.16
CA VAL A 88 -5.23 -21.55 6.29
C VAL A 88 -5.46 -20.41 7.26
N GLU A 89 -5.87 -20.76 8.49
CA GLU A 89 -6.17 -19.81 9.54
C GLU A 89 -5.04 -18.79 9.74
N GLY A 90 -5.42 -17.51 9.74
CA GLY A 90 -4.80 -16.51 10.61
C GLY A 90 -3.37 -16.06 10.34
N ARG A 91 -2.76 -16.28 9.16
CA ARG A 91 -1.51 -15.60 8.78
C ARG A 91 -1.44 -15.32 7.28
N TYR A 92 -1.28 -14.04 6.93
CA TYR A 92 -0.96 -13.62 5.57
C TYR A 92 0.47 -14.09 5.24
N PHE A 93 0.59 -15.10 4.36
CA PHE A 93 1.88 -15.48 3.78
C PHE A 93 2.02 -14.87 2.39
N ARG A 94 3.02 -14.00 2.22
CA ARG A 94 3.48 -13.48 0.93
C ARG A 94 4.04 -14.64 0.12
N LYS A 95 3.43 -14.98 -1.02
CA LYS A 95 4.04 -15.88 -2.00
C LYS A 95 5.20 -15.15 -2.68
N GLU A 96 6.42 -15.54 -2.38
CA GLU A 96 7.56 -15.21 -3.23
C GLU A 96 7.53 -16.10 -4.47
N VAL A 97 7.49 -15.47 -5.64
CA VAL A 97 7.72 -16.13 -6.92
C VAL A 97 9.24 -16.27 -7.08
N LYS A 98 9.78 -17.46 -6.80
CA LYS A 98 11.12 -17.83 -7.29
C LYS A 98 11.00 -18.20 -8.76
N GLN A 99 11.56 -17.37 -9.62
CA GLN A 99 11.94 -17.77 -10.98
C GLN A 99 13.24 -18.56 -10.88
N SER A 100 13.24 -19.80 -11.38
CA SER A 100 14.31 -20.36 -12.20
C SER A 100 13.83 -21.61 -12.93
#